data_AF-A0A229G4Y3-F1
#
_entry.id   AF-A0A229G4Y3-F1
#
_cell.length_a   1.000
_cell.length_b   1.000
_cell.length_c   1.000
_cell.angle_alpha   90.00
_cell.angle_beta   90.00
_cell.angle_gamma   90.00
#
_symmetry.space_group_name_H-M   'P 1'
#
loop_
_entity.id
_entity.type
_entity.pdbx_description
1 polymer ?
#
loop_
_entity_poly.entity_id
_entity_poly.type
_entity_poly.pdbx_seq_one_letter_code
_entity_poly.pdbx_strand_id
1 'polypeptide(L)'
;LSSLIFESAAWQVATFTQASIKSWLSLGFIVYISTLLGFGLWAHLLSQNTASKIVPFALLVPVFGMIASVLLLGEVVTWWKMLAMLLILSGLLLANMKVGFGIKATHN
;
A
#
# COMPACT_ATOMS: atom_id res chain seq x y z
N LEU A 1 2.31 -20.07 22.31
CA LEU A 1 1.35 -21.20 22.41
C LEU A 1 0.07 -20.93 21.61
N SER A 2 -0.57 -19.76 21.78
CA SER A 2 -1.78 -19.37 21.02
C SER A 2 -1.60 -19.36 19.49
N SER A 3 -0.53 -18.76 18.95
CA SER A 3 -0.27 -18.77 17.48
C SER A 3 -0.07 -20.18 16.91
N LEU A 4 0.59 -21.10 17.63
CA LEU A 4 0.80 -22.48 17.17
C LEU A 4 -0.52 -23.26 17.01
N ILE A 5 -1.53 -22.97 17.85
CA ILE A 5 -2.84 -23.62 17.76
C ILE A 5 -3.55 -23.19 16.47
N PHE A 6 -3.50 -21.89 16.12
CA PHE A 6 -4.13 -21.36 14.91
C PHE A 6 -3.39 -21.74 13.62
N GLU A 7 -2.06 -21.75 13.66
CA GLU A 7 -1.26 -22.01 12.46
C GLU A 7 -1.07 -23.50 12.16
N SER A 8 -1.31 -24.40 13.15
CA SER A 8 -1.19 -25.85 12.96
C SER A 8 -2.01 -26.40 11.79
N ALA A 9 -3.20 -25.84 11.54
CA ALA A 9 -4.05 -26.21 10.41
C ALA A 9 -3.49 -25.71 9.07
N ALA A 10 -2.79 -24.57 9.05
CA ALA A 10 -2.19 -24.00 7.84
C ALA A 10 -0.90 -24.74 7.44
N TRP A 11 -0.06 -25.13 8.41
CA TRP A 11 1.23 -25.80 8.20
C TRP A 11 1.13 -27.31 7.90
N GLN A 12 -0.06 -27.79 7.55
CA GLN A 12 -0.22 -29.16 7.09
C GLN A 12 0.34 -29.32 5.67
N VAL A 13 1.09 -30.39 5.42
CA VAL A 13 1.60 -30.72 4.07
C VAL A 13 0.45 -30.80 3.05
N ALA A 14 -0.74 -31.23 3.49
CA ALA A 14 -1.96 -31.26 2.71
C ALA A 14 -2.38 -29.88 2.16
N THR A 15 -2.14 -28.79 2.89
CA THR A 15 -2.45 -27.42 2.46
C THR A 15 -1.67 -27.03 1.21
N PHE A 16 -0.41 -27.45 1.11
CA PHE A 16 0.45 -27.16 -0.04
C PHE A 16 0.14 -28.05 -1.24
N THR A 17 -0.20 -29.32 -1.01
CA THR A 17 -0.52 -30.27 -2.10
C THR A 17 -1.92 -30.08 -2.66
N GLN A 18 -2.87 -29.55 -1.87
CA GLN A 18 -4.23 -29.25 -2.30
C GLN A 18 -4.41 -27.80 -2.77
N ALA A 19 -3.39 -26.95 -2.62
CA ALA A 19 -3.44 -25.57 -3.10
C ALA A 19 -3.62 -25.53 -4.63
N SER A 20 -4.63 -24.77 -5.08
CA SER A 20 -4.92 -24.62 -6.51
C SER A 20 -3.79 -23.89 -7.24
N ILE A 21 -3.67 -24.12 -8.54
CA ILE A 21 -2.73 -23.36 -9.39
C ILE A 21 -2.96 -21.84 -9.31
N LYS A 22 -4.22 -21.40 -9.15
CA LYS A 22 -4.56 -19.98 -8.96
C LYS A 22 -3.95 -19.42 -7.66
N SER A 23 -3.96 -20.20 -6.59
CA SER A 23 -3.36 -19.81 -5.30
C SER A 23 -1.85 -19.60 -5.44
N TRP A 24 -1.16 -20.53 -6.12
CA TRP A 24 0.27 -20.42 -6.39
C TRP A 24 0.61 -19.24 -7.29
N LEU A 25 -0.17 -19.01 -8.35
CA LEU A 25 0.00 -17.85 -9.22
C LEU A 25 -0.23 -16.53 -8.47
N SER A 26 -1.25 -16.46 -7.62
CA SER A 26 -1.52 -15.29 -6.79
C SER A 26 -0.36 -15.02 -5.82
N LEU A 27 0.18 -16.06 -5.20
CA LEU A 27 1.33 -15.94 -4.31
C LEU A 27 2.57 -15.45 -5.08
N GLY A 28 2.86 -16.03 -6.24
CA GLY A 28 3.97 -15.60 -7.09
C GLY A 28 3.82 -14.14 -7.54
N PHE A 29 2.61 -13.72 -7.90
CA PHE A 29 2.32 -12.34 -8.25
C PHE A 29 2.62 -11.39 -7.08
N ILE A 30 2.14 -11.68 -5.87
CA ILE A 30 2.36 -10.83 -4.70
C ILE A 30 3.85 -10.80 -4.32
N VAL A 31 4.51 -11.97 -4.24
CA VAL A 31 5.89 -12.07 -3.75
C VAL A 31 6.90 -11.49 -4.73
N TYR A 32 6.74 -11.75 -6.03
CA TYR A 32 7.71 -11.30 -7.03
C TYR A 32 7.27 -10.00 -7.69
N ILE A 33 6.12 -10.00 -8.35
CA ILE A 33 5.71 -8.88 -9.20
C ILE A 33 5.39 -7.64 -8.36
N SER A 34 4.53 -7.77 -7.35
CA SER A 34 4.15 -6.64 -6.49
C SER A 34 5.36 -6.07 -5.73
N THR A 35 6.23 -6.94 -5.22
CA THR A 35 7.43 -6.53 -4.47
C THR A 35 8.46 -5.84 -5.36
N LEU A 36 8.79 -6.42 -6.52
CA LEU A 36 9.77 -5.85 -7.44
C LEU A 36 9.29 -4.52 -8.01
N LEU A 37 8.02 -4.42 -8.39
CA LEU A 37 7.44 -3.17 -8.87
C LEU A 37 7.36 -2.13 -7.75
N GLY A 38 6.91 -2.51 -6.56
CA GLY A 38 6.80 -1.62 -5.42
C GLY A 38 8.15 -1.04 -5.00
N PHE A 39 9.13 -1.89 -4.70
CA PHE A 39 10.46 -1.45 -4.31
C PHE A 39 11.24 -0.82 -5.46
N GLY A 40 11.10 -1.31 -6.69
CA GLY A 40 11.75 -0.74 -7.87
C GLY A 40 11.28 0.69 -8.13
N LEU A 41 9.97 0.93 -8.12
CA LEU A 41 9.41 2.28 -8.25
C LEU A 41 9.81 3.17 -7.07
N TRP A 42 9.76 2.65 -5.85
CA TRP A 42 10.16 3.41 -4.67
C TRP A 42 11.64 3.82 -4.69
N ALA A 43 12.54 2.90 -5.06
CA ALA A 43 13.96 3.17 -5.23
C ALA A 43 14.21 4.18 -6.36
N HIS A 44 13.51 4.07 -7.49
CA HIS A 44 13.59 5.01 -8.60
C HIS A 44 13.11 6.42 -8.24
N LEU A 45 12.07 6.53 -7.40
CA LEU A 45 11.58 7.82 -6.91
C LEU A 45 12.54 8.45 -5.90
N LEU A 46 13.15 7.63 -5.02
CA LEU A 46 14.18 8.07 -4.09
C LEU A 46 15.47 8.51 -4.77
N SER A 47 15.85 7.88 -5.88
CA SER A 47 17.06 8.28 -6.60
C SER A 47 16.93 9.65 -7.25
N GLN A 48 15.71 10.13 -7.50
CA GLN A 48 15.42 11.39 -8.18
C GLN A 48 14.88 12.49 -7.26
N ASN A 49 14.39 12.14 -6.07
CA ASN A 49 13.77 13.07 -5.13
C ASN A 49 14.24 12.80 -3.70
N THR A 50 14.37 13.85 -2.89
CA THR A 50 14.57 13.68 -1.45
C THR A 50 13.39 12.92 -0.82
N ALA A 51 13.70 11.99 0.09
CA ALA A 51 12.71 11.13 0.73
C ALA A 51 11.48 11.89 1.28
N SER A 52 11.71 13.09 1.82
CA SER A 52 10.66 13.97 2.36
C SER A 52 9.58 14.38 1.34
N LYS A 53 9.90 14.42 0.04
CA LYS A 53 8.92 14.76 -1.01
C LYS A 53 8.01 13.59 -1.38
N ILE A 54 8.51 12.36 -1.29
CA ILE A 54 7.77 11.19 -1.78
C ILE A 54 6.94 10.49 -0.70
N VAL A 55 7.32 10.64 0.58
CA VAL A 55 6.63 10.02 1.72
C VAL A 55 5.13 10.37 1.79
N PRO A 56 4.70 11.63 1.60
CA PRO A 56 3.28 11.97 1.65
C PRO A 56 2.45 11.17 0.63
N PHE A 57 2.99 10.88 -0.55
CA PHE A 57 2.28 10.13 -1.60
C PHE A 57 1.96 8.68 -1.19
N ALA A 58 2.61 8.11 -0.17
CA ALA A 58 2.23 6.81 0.37
C ALA A 58 0.79 6.80 0.94
N LEU A 59 0.26 7.96 1.33
CA LEU A 59 -1.14 8.11 1.74
C LEU A 59 -2.14 7.84 0.60
N LEU A 60 -1.72 7.86 -0.66
CA LEU A 60 -2.58 7.49 -1.79
C LEU A 60 -2.84 5.99 -1.89
N VAL A 61 -1.99 5.14 -1.30
CA VAL A 61 -2.13 3.67 -1.34
C VAL A 61 -3.54 3.22 -0.92
N PRO A 62 -4.10 3.62 0.23
CA PRO A 62 -5.46 3.26 0.61
C PRO A 62 -6.54 3.80 -0.35
N VAL A 63 -6.34 4.97 -0.95
CA VAL A 63 -7.28 5.54 -1.92
C VAL A 63 -7.31 4.70 -3.20
N PHE A 64 -6.14 4.38 -3.76
CA PHE A 64 -6.05 3.48 -4.92
C PHE A 64 -6.53 2.07 -4.59
N GLY A 65 -6.25 1.55 -3.40
CA GLY A 65 -6.76 0.27 -2.93
C GLY A 65 -8.29 0.24 -2.88
N MET A 66 -8.92 1.32 -2.41
CA MET A 66 -10.38 1.43 -2.42
C MET A 66 -10.93 1.53 -3.84
N ILE A 67 -10.35 2.37 -4.71
CA ILE A 67 -10.76 2.48 -6.11
C ILE A 67 -10.65 1.11 -6.81
N ALA A 68 -9.54 0.41 -6.62
CA ALA A 68 -9.33 -0.92 -7.18
C ALA A 68 -10.35 -1.94 -6.63
N SER A 69 -10.69 -1.89 -5.34
CA SER A 69 -11.72 -2.75 -4.75
C SER A 69 -13.10 -2.49 -5.37
N VAL A 70 -13.48 -1.23 -5.61
CA VAL A 70 -14.74 -0.92 -6.31
C VAL A 70 -14.72 -1.41 -7.75
N LEU A 71 -13.63 -1.14 -8.49
CA LEU A 71 -13.55 -1.46 -9.91
C LEU A 71 -13.39 -2.96 -10.19
N LEU A 72 -12.59 -3.65 -9.38
CA LEU A 72 -12.25 -5.07 -9.61
C LEU A 72 -13.18 -6.03 -8.86
N LEU A 73 -13.61 -5.67 -7.64
CA LEU A 73 -14.48 -6.52 -6.82
C LEU A 73 -15.95 -6.07 -6.85
N GLY A 74 -16.25 -4.88 -7.38
CA GLY A 74 -17.62 -4.35 -7.43
C GLY A 74 -18.16 -3.95 -6.06
N GLU A 75 -17.30 -3.69 -5.08
CA GLU A 75 -17.73 -3.35 -3.72
C GLU A 75 -18.51 -2.03 -3.67
N VAL A 76 -19.63 -2.02 -2.94
CA VAL A 76 -20.38 -0.80 -2.68
C VAL A 76 -19.62 0.06 -1.67
N VAL A 77 -19.33 1.30 -2.08
CA VAL A 77 -18.68 2.29 -1.21
C VAL A 77 -19.71 2.86 -0.25
N THR A 78 -19.53 2.57 1.04
CA THR A 78 -20.32 3.17 2.10
C THR A 78 -19.92 4.62 2.34
N TRP A 79 -20.83 5.41 2.90
CA TRP A 79 -20.61 6.84 3.08
C TRP A 79 -19.36 7.16 3.93
N TRP A 80 -19.09 6.36 4.97
CA TRP A 80 -17.92 6.55 5.83
C TRP A 80 -16.60 6.23 5.12
N LYS A 81 -16.59 5.28 4.15
CA LYS A 81 -15.41 5.01 3.30
C LYS A 81 -15.08 6.24 2.45
N MET A 82 -16.10 6.95 1.94
CA MET A 82 -15.90 8.21 1.22
C MET A 82 -15.31 9.30 2.11
N LEU A 83 -15.81 9.46 3.34
CA LEU A 83 -15.22 10.41 4.30
C LEU A 83 -13.74 10.09 4.59
N ALA A 84 -13.40 8.82 4.79
CA ALA A 84 -12.03 8.40 5.04
C ALA A 84 -11.12 8.77 3.85
N MET A 85 -11.55 8.51 2.62
CA MET A 85 -10.80 8.92 1.42
C MET A 85 -10.62 10.43 1.34
N LEU A 86 -11.66 11.22 1.61
CA LEU A 86 -11.57 12.68 1.64
C LEU A 86 -10.59 13.17 2.71
N LEU A 87 -10.62 12.57 3.90
CA LEU A 87 -9.72 12.94 5.00
C LEU A 87 -8.25 12.63 4.65
N ILE A 88 -7.99 11.48 4.03
CA ILE A 88 -6.66 11.09 3.55
C ILE A 88 -6.15 12.08 2.49
N LEU A 89 -6.97 12.42 1.49
CA LEU A 89 -6.63 13.38 0.44
C LEU A 89 -6.39 14.78 1.02
N SER A 90 -7.22 15.20 1.97
CA SER A 90 -7.05 16.49 2.67
C SER A 90 -5.73 16.53 3.43
N GLY A 91 -5.39 15.46 4.16
CA GLY A 91 -4.10 15.33 4.85
C GLY A 91 -2.90 15.38 3.89
N LEU A 92 -3.00 14.73 2.74
CA LEU A 92 -1.98 14.76 1.68
C LEU A 92 -1.76 16.18 1.13
N LEU A 93 -2.84 16.90 0.86
CA LEU A 93 -2.79 18.29 0.38
C LEU A 93 -2.10 19.19 1.41
N LEU A 94 -2.51 19.10 2.68
CA LEU A 94 -1.91 19.87 3.76
C LEU A 94 -0.42 19.54 3.96
N ALA A 95 -0.04 18.26 3.84
CA ALA A 95 1.35 17.83 3.93
C ALA A 95 2.20 18.41 2.80
N ASN A 96 1.71 18.38 1.56
CA ASN A 96 2.41 18.97 0.42
C ASN A 96 2.52 20.51 0.51
N MET A 97 1.47 21.19 1.02
CA MET A 97 1.49 22.64 1.20
C MET A 97 2.50 23.10 2.28
N LYS A 98 2.61 22.37 3.40
CA LYS A 98 3.56 22.70 4.48
C LYS A 98 5.03 22.45 4.11
N VAL A 99 5.31 21.50 3.23
CA VAL A 99 6.68 21.24 2.72
C VAL A 99 7.24 22.46 1.96
N GLY A 100 6.39 23.34 1.44
CA GLY A 100 6.81 24.61 0.82
C GLY A 100 7.16 25.75 1.80
N PHE A 101 6.86 25.62 3.10
CA PHE A 101 6.90 26.74 4.05
C PHE A 101 8.07 26.74 5.03
N GLY A 102 9.01 25.78 4.94
CA GLY A 102 10.11 25.71 5.90
C GLY A 102 11.31 24.94 5.40
N ILE A 103 12.14 25.57 4.55
CA ILE A 103 13.57 25.84 4.76
C ILE A 103 13.95 27.02 3.83
N LYS A 104 13.63 28.25 4.25
CA LYS A 104 14.39 29.43 3.82
C LYS A 104 14.99 30.08 5.06
N ALA A 105 15.82 29.31 5.76
CA ALA A 105 16.80 29.88 6.68
C ALA A 105 17.98 30.35 5.82
N THR A 106 17.85 31.56 5.27
CA THR A 106 18.99 32.34 4.84
C THR A 106 19.84 32.63 6.08
N HIS A 107 21.09 32.19 6.08
CA HIS A 107 22.14 32.89 6.81
C HIS A 107 23.38 32.93 5.93
N ASN A 108 23.80 34.17 5.66
CA ASN A 108 25.05 34.57 5.01
C ASN A 108 26.27 33.93 5.67
#